data_AF-A0A850GPA1-F1
#
_entry.id   AF-A0A850GPA1-F1
#
_cell.length_a   1.000
_cell.length_b   1.000
_cell.length_c   1.000
_cell.angle_alpha   90.00
_cell.angle_beta   90.00
_cell.angle_gamma   90.00
#
_symmetry.space_group_name_H-M   'P 1'
#
loop_
_entity.id
_entity.type
_entity.pdbx_description
1 polymer ?
#
loop_
_entity_poly.entity_id
_entity_poly.type
_entity_poly.pdbx_seq_one_letter_code
_entity_poly.pdbx_strand_id
1 'polypeptide(L)'
;MPNLEFSDPLAAGGLVGPRPKPRVHHVEPAAPELDALDFDELLERVGALSERFGAGRCATAYQLHRPEDFPEDYEQGLVDVRALLRRLARHAGESDESLSIAVEDGRELEEEGFASHLSAGVSFEGFEDGALTRARFVVHELGDMRAMIGPCCVELARALVHRAQQGAPGRAEPALPSAVEGVLACYALGWGVLVTNACFDPRSVGEDEGSSTFSAWRRASLSFPPQLAARLLAAIHRAGRRDASEARRALNPAVRELFDVARATLEGEGIEGEARLRRQLRWGDPDSWPAAGKPVLDELVFDEEDEALLAAEEEREEQLRQPNVGRPVFRARPTRGRYGGLIGGLVAEVFGWGLVDALGLGTVGGLIGWAIGSQIRGSLCSDPSCGKPLPLDAKTCPSCGGIVVGEIDSAKQHLEALEEYEDRGEQGSL
;
A
#
# COMPACT_ATOMS: atom_id res chain seq x y z
N MET A 1 -14.04 14.85 -12.01
CA MET A 1 -15.47 14.63 -11.67
C MET A 1 -15.53 14.26 -10.20
N PRO A 2 -16.40 14.88 -9.39
CA PRO A 2 -16.20 14.98 -7.94
C PRO A 2 -16.80 13.81 -7.16
N ASN A 3 -16.11 13.49 -6.06
CA ASN A 3 -16.54 13.03 -4.72
C ASN A 3 -17.71 12.04 -4.59
N LEU A 4 -17.43 10.93 -3.89
CA LEU A 4 -18.38 9.91 -3.45
C LEU A 4 -19.41 10.47 -2.45
N GLU A 5 -20.66 10.07 -2.64
CA GLU A 5 -21.73 10.15 -1.65
C GLU A 5 -21.64 8.94 -0.70
N PHE A 6 -21.66 9.20 0.61
CA PHE A 6 -21.84 8.18 1.64
C PHE A 6 -23.33 8.03 1.94
N SER A 7 -23.88 6.83 1.79
CA SER A 7 -25.18 6.48 2.38
C SER A 7 -24.94 6.01 3.81
N ASP A 8 -25.23 6.88 4.78
CA ASP A 8 -25.10 6.61 6.22
C ASP A 8 -26.40 5.96 6.75
N PRO A 9 -26.42 4.67 7.15
CA PRO A 9 -27.60 4.08 7.76
C PRO A 9 -27.62 4.36 9.26
N LEU A 10 -28.70 5.05 9.67
CA LEU A 10 -29.07 5.44 11.02
C LEU A 10 -28.91 4.36 12.12
N ALA A 11 -28.32 4.82 13.23
CA ALA A 11 -28.77 4.66 14.62
C ALA A 11 -29.36 3.31 15.09
N ALA A 12 -28.50 2.43 15.60
CA ALA A 12 -28.88 1.43 16.62
C ALA A 12 -27.84 1.45 17.75
N GLY A 13 -28.30 1.80 18.96
CA GLY A 13 -27.48 2.09 20.15
C GLY A 13 -26.88 0.85 20.83
N GLY A 14 -25.94 0.18 20.18
CA GLY A 14 -25.07 -0.83 20.79
C GLY A 14 -23.73 -0.23 21.24
N LEU A 15 -23.15 -0.78 22.30
CA LEU A 15 -21.74 -0.59 22.68
C LEU A 15 -20.83 -1.19 21.59
N VAL A 16 -20.72 -0.48 20.47
CA VAL A 16 -19.80 -0.83 19.38
C VAL A 16 -18.48 -0.14 19.70
N GLY A 17 -17.38 -0.88 19.66
CA GLY A 17 -16.02 -0.31 19.73
C GLY A 17 -15.81 0.73 18.63
N PRO A 18 -14.69 1.46 18.63
CA PRO A 18 -14.38 2.38 17.54
C PRO A 18 -14.47 1.62 16.21
N ARG A 19 -15.41 2.03 15.34
CA ARG A 19 -15.55 1.44 14.01
C ARG A 19 -14.28 1.77 13.21
N PRO A 20 -13.68 0.81 12.49
CA PRO A 20 -12.60 1.12 11.58
C PRO A 20 -13.11 2.17 10.58
N LYS A 21 -12.47 3.35 10.56
CA LYS A 21 -12.83 4.37 9.57
C LYS A 21 -12.32 3.88 8.22
N PRO A 22 -13.18 3.75 7.20
CA PRO A 22 -12.70 3.44 5.86
C PRO A 22 -11.76 4.58 5.43
N ARG A 23 -10.46 4.27 5.31
CA ARG A 23 -9.49 5.20 4.77
C ARG A 23 -9.63 5.24 3.27
N VAL A 24 -10.14 6.36 2.77
CA VAL A 24 -10.13 6.65 1.34
C VAL A 24 -8.79 7.32 1.05
N HIS A 25 -7.85 6.53 0.52
CA HIS A 25 -6.60 7.08 0.00
C HIS A 25 -6.95 7.84 -1.27
N HIS A 26 -6.93 9.17 -1.19
CA HIS A 26 -7.05 10.02 -2.37
C HIS A 26 -5.81 9.80 -3.23
N VAL A 27 -6.01 9.28 -4.44
CA VAL A 27 -4.97 9.34 -5.48
C VAL A 27 -4.67 10.82 -5.67
N GLU A 28 -3.43 11.23 -5.41
CA GLU A 28 -3.00 12.61 -5.65
C GLU A 28 -3.40 13.01 -7.07
N PRO A 29 -3.98 14.21 -7.24
CA PRO A 29 -4.36 14.69 -8.56
C PRO A 29 -3.15 14.59 -9.51
N ALA A 30 -3.41 14.24 -10.77
CA ALA A 30 -2.38 14.10 -11.79
C ALA A 30 -1.40 15.28 -11.72
N ALA A 31 -0.11 15.00 -11.80
CA ALA A 31 0.93 16.01 -11.65
C ALA A 31 0.63 17.17 -12.62
N PRO A 32 0.55 18.43 -12.15
CA PRO A 32 0.23 19.58 -13.00
C PRO A 32 1.21 19.77 -14.17
N GLU A 33 2.38 19.12 -14.08
CA GLU A 33 3.33 19.00 -15.18
C GLU A 33 2.70 18.38 -16.44
N LEU A 34 1.84 17.36 -16.31
CA LEU A 34 1.32 16.60 -17.46
C LEU A 34 0.28 17.38 -18.29
N ASP A 35 -0.45 18.31 -17.68
CA ASP A 35 -1.44 19.12 -18.39
C ASP A 35 -0.78 20.14 -19.35
N ALA A 36 0.50 20.43 -19.14
CA ALA A 36 1.27 21.37 -19.95
C ALA A 36 2.04 20.70 -21.11
N LEU A 37 2.25 19.38 -21.07
CA LEU A 37 3.06 18.68 -22.06
C LEU A 37 2.20 18.19 -23.21
N ASP A 38 2.57 18.55 -24.44
CA ASP A 38 2.02 17.91 -25.62
C ASP A 38 2.63 16.50 -25.83
N PHE A 39 2.00 15.73 -26.71
CA PHE A 39 2.42 14.35 -26.95
C PHE A 39 3.79 14.25 -27.63
N ASP A 40 4.19 15.24 -28.43
CA ASP A 40 5.48 15.24 -29.11
C ASP A 40 6.61 15.48 -28.11
N GLU A 41 6.41 16.37 -27.14
CA GLU A 41 7.37 16.59 -26.05
C GLU A 41 7.55 15.31 -25.19
N LEU A 42 6.46 14.59 -24.90
CA LEU A 42 6.55 13.31 -24.19
C LEU A 42 7.38 12.29 -24.98
N LEU A 43 7.19 12.20 -26.31
CA LEU A 43 7.99 11.32 -27.16
C LEU A 43 9.46 11.72 -27.21
N GLU A 44 9.77 13.02 -27.26
CA GLU A 44 11.15 13.51 -27.22
C GLU A 44 11.83 13.17 -25.88
N ARG A 45 11.10 13.26 -24.77
CA ARG A 45 11.60 12.84 -23.45
C ARG A 45 11.86 11.33 -23.41
N VAL A 46 10.94 10.50 -23.90
CA VAL A 46 11.17 9.04 -24.04
C VAL A 46 12.37 8.75 -24.95
N GLY A 47 12.57 9.52 -26.02
CA GLY A 47 13.72 9.38 -26.89
C GLY A 47 15.04 9.73 -26.22
N ALA A 48 15.07 10.80 -25.43
CA ALA A 48 16.24 11.16 -24.63
C ALA A 48 16.58 10.09 -23.57
N LEU A 49 15.57 9.46 -22.97
CA LEU A 49 15.74 8.32 -22.06
C LEU A 49 16.23 7.07 -22.81
N SER A 50 15.66 6.78 -23.98
CA SER A 50 16.08 5.66 -24.82
C SER A 50 17.55 5.77 -25.23
N GLU A 51 18.02 6.96 -25.59
CA GLU A 51 19.42 7.18 -25.92
C GLU A 51 20.34 6.89 -24.73
N ARG A 52 19.96 7.31 -23.51
CA ARG A 52 20.73 7.06 -22.29
C ARG A 52 20.82 5.57 -21.95
N PHE A 53 19.75 4.82 -22.15
CA PHE A 53 19.71 3.38 -21.91
C PHE A 53 20.25 2.54 -23.09
N GLY A 54 20.61 3.20 -24.19
CA GLY A 54 21.00 2.57 -25.45
C GLY A 54 19.80 2.40 -26.38
N ALA A 55 19.68 3.30 -27.36
CA ALA A 55 18.47 3.41 -28.17
C ALA A 55 18.12 2.13 -28.95
N GLY A 56 19.11 1.44 -29.52
CA GLY A 56 18.90 0.17 -30.22
C GLY A 56 18.35 -0.91 -29.28
N ARG A 57 18.84 -0.97 -28.04
CA ARG A 57 18.35 -1.87 -27.00
C ARG A 57 16.90 -1.55 -26.63
N CYS A 58 16.56 -0.28 -26.45
CA CYS A 58 15.20 0.15 -26.18
C CYS A 58 14.24 -0.16 -27.33
N ALA A 59 14.70 -0.03 -28.59
CA ALA A 59 13.91 -0.35 -29.77
C ALA A 59 13.52 -1.84 -29.83
N THR A 60 14.37 -2.72 -29.32
CA THR A 60 14.17 -4.18 -29.31
C THR A 60 13.86 -4.75 -27.92
N ALA A 61 13.60 -3.89 -26.93
CA ALA A 61 13.34 -4.34 -25.57
C ALA A 61 12.15 -5.29 -25.53
N TYR A 62 12.35 -6.46 -24.92
CA TYR A 62 11.28 -7.42 -24.66
C TYR A 62 10.18 -6.72 -23.84
N GLN A 63 8.92 -6.98 -24.20
CA GLN A 63 7.80 -6.39 -23.47
C GLN A 63 7.34 -7.33 -22.37
N LEU A 64 7.38 -6.87 -21.14
CA LEU A 64 6.68 -7.56 -20.06
C LEU A 64 5.19 -7.29 -20.21
N HIS A 65 4.40 -8.36 -20.23
CA HIS A 65 2.99 -8.30 -20.57
C HIS A 65 2.12 -8.56 -19.36
N ARG A 66 2.52 -9.46 -18.47
CA ARG A 66 1.67 -9.93 -17.39
C ARG A 66 2.42 -10.04 -16.06
N PRO A 67 1.71 -9.93 -14.93
CA PRO A 67 2.26 -10.28 -13.64
C PRO A 67 2.78 -11.74 -13.59
N GLU A 68 2.18 -12.66 -14.35
CA GLU A 68 2.66 -14.05 -14.43
C GLU A 68 3.99 -14.21 -15.20
N ASP A 69 4.52 -13.14 -15.81
CA ASP A 69 5.89 -13.15 -16.34
C ASP A 69 6.94 -13.15 -15.21
N PHE A 70 6.51 -13.01 -13.94
CA PHE A 70 7.32 -13.12 -12.73
C PHE A 70 6.98 -14.47 -12.04
N PRO A 71 7.93 -15.42 -11.93
CA PRO A 71 7.66 -16.82 -11.63
C PRO A 71 7.49 -17.17 -10.14
N GLU A 72 7.41 -16.19 -9.24
CA GLU A 72 7.38 -16.39 -7.78
C GLU A 72 5.96 -16.24 -7.21
N ASP A 73 5.65 -17.03 -6.18
CA ASP A 73 4.39 -16.92 -5.43
C ASP A 73 4.44 -15.63 -4.60
N TYR A 74 3.81 -14.56 -5.08
CA TYR A 74 3.78 -13.27 -4.41
C TYR A 74 2.83 -13.29 -3.21
N GLU A 75 3.37 -13.23 -1.99
CA GLU A 75 2.63 -13.32 -0.72
C GLU A 75 2.37 -11.96 -0.05
N GLN A 76 2.69 -10.86 -0.74
CA GLN A 76 2.50 -9.47 -0.25
C GLN A 76 3.46 -9.10 0.89
N GLY A 77 4.66 -9.68 0.93
CA GLY A 77 5.74 -9.31 1.84
C GLY A 77 6.79 -8.37 1.23
N LEU A 78 7.65 -7.79 2.07
CA LEU A 78 8.77 -6.96 1.65
C LEU A 78 9.78 -7.73 0.79
N VAL A 79 9.99 -9.01 1.09
CA VAL A 79 10.82 -9.92 0.29
C VAL A 79 10.29 -10.00 -1.14
N ASP A 80 8.97 -10.10 -1.31
CA ASP A 80 8.35 -10.18 -2.64
C ASP A 80 8.54 -8.87 -3.43
N VAL A 81 8.47 -7.72 -2.76
CA VAL A 81 8.74 -6.42 -3.38
C VAL A 81 10.20 -6.34 -3.83
N ARG A 82 11.15 -6.74 -2.98
CA ARG A 82 12.58 -6.78 -3.33
C ARG A 82 12.82 -7.72 -4.50
N ALA A 83 12.21 -8.89 -4.48
CA ALA A 83 12.29 -9.88 -5.55
C ALA A 83 11.75 -9.33 -6.89
N LEU A 84 10.59 -8.68 -6.87
CA LEU A 84 10.01 -8.00 -8.02
C LEU A 84 10.94 -6.90 -8.58
N LEU A 85 11.53 -6.07 -7.72
CA LEU A 85 12.49 -5.04 -8.13
C LEU A 85 13.76 -5.65 -8.74
N ARG A 86 14.32 -6.72 -8.15
CA ARG A 86 15.47 -7.44 -8.70
C ARG A 86 15.16 -8.05 -10.07
N ARG A 87 13.97 -8.63 -10.26
CA ARG A 87 13.52 -9.16 -11.56
C ARG A 87 13.41 -8.07 -12.61
N LEU A 88 12.81 -6.94 -12.26
CA LEU A 88 12.73 -5.78 -13.15
C LEU A 88 14.14 -5.27 -13.48
N ALA A 89 15.07 -5.22 -12.52
CA ALA A 89 16.46 -4.83 -12.77
C ALA A 89 17.15 -5.77 -13.75
N ARG A 90 17.02 -7.09 -13.58
CA ARG A 90 17.51 -8.12 -14.52
C ARG A 90 16.88 -7.99 -15.90
N HIS A 91 15.58 -7.69 -16.00
CA HIS A 91 14.93 -7.37 -17.27
C HIS A 91 15.54 -6.10 -17.92
N ALA A 92 15.82 -5.09 -17.11
CA ALA A 92 16.58 -3.90 -17.50
C ALA A 92 18.09 -4.17 -17.64
N GLY A 93 18.52 -5.44 -17.68
CA GLY A 93 19.88 -5.88 -18.01
C GLY A 93 20.92 -5.56 -16.96
N GLU A 94 20.47 -5.25 -15.75
CA GLU A 94 21.31 -5.09 -14.57
C GLU A 94 21.48 -6.44 -13.89
N SER A 95 22.72 -6.81 -13.56
CA SER A 95 23.01 -7.91 -12.64
C SER A 95 22.95 -7.44 -11.19
N ASP A 96 22.77 -8.36 -10.26
CA ASP A 96 22.82 -8.09 -8.81
C ASP A 96 24.18 -7.48 -8.38
N GLU A 97 25.25 -7.75 -9.14
CA GLU A 97 26.58 -7.13 -8.94
C GLU A 97 26.63 -5.67 -9.41
N SER A 98 25.88 -5.32 -10.47
CA SER A 98 25.85 -3.97 -11.03
C SER A 98 24.85 -3.05 -10.32
N LEU A 99 23.77 -3.63 -9.79
CA LEU A 99 22.71 -2.93 -9.08
C LEU A 99 22.11 -3.84 -8.01
N SER A 100 22.52 -3.66 -6.77
CA SER A 100 21.84 -4.23 -5.61
C SER A 100 20.61 -3.38 -5.23
N ILE A 101 19.62 -4.04 -4.66
CA ILE A 101 18.32 -3.46 -4.31
C ILE A 101 18.12 -3.62 -2.80
N ALA A 102 18.09 -2.48 -2.10
CA ALA A 102 17.75 -2.43 -0.69
C ALA A 102 16.29 -1.99 -0.53
N VAL A 103 15.53 -2.72 0.28
CA VAL A 103 14.14 -2.40 0.62
C VAL A 103 14.06 -2.11 2.12
N GLU A 104 13.36 -1.06 2.48
CA GLU A 104 13.08 -0.66 3.85
C GLU A 104 11.56 -0.64 4.08
N ASP A 105 11.14 -1.03 5.28
CA ASP A 105 9.75 -0.90 5.69
C ASP A 105 9.45 0.54 6.15
N GLY A 106 8.72 1.29 5.34
CA GLY A 106 8.23 2.63 5.68
C GLY A 106 6.76 2.66 6.06
N ARG A 107 6.09 1.50 6.17
CA ARG A 107 4.66 1.43 6.48
C ARG A 107 4.42 1.95 7.90
N GLU A 108 3.40 2.78 8.08
CA GLU A 108 2.98 3.23 9.42
C GLU A 108 2.47 2.06 10.27
N LEU A 109 2.72 2.08 11.58
CA LEU A 109 2.25 1.05 12.54
C LEU A 109 0.77 1.22 12.85
N GLU A 110 -0.07 0.96 11.86
CA GLU A 110 -1.52 0.98 11.99
C GLU A 110 -2.11 -0.32 11.46
N GLU A 111 -3.27 -0.72 11.99
CA GLU A 111 -3.98 -1.88 11.46
C GLU A 111 -4.31 -1.63 9.99
N GLU A 112 -3.89 -2.58 9.15
CA GLU A 112 -4.21 -2.58 7.74
C GLU A 112 -5.74 -2.62 7.58
N GLY A 113 -6.29 -1.59 6.94
CA GLY A 113 -7.71 -1.59 6.61
C GLY A 113 -8.05 -2.70 5.63
N PHE A 114 -9.32 -3.14 5.58
CA PHE A 114 -9.78 -4.21 4.69
C PHE A 114 -9.45 -4.04 3.20
N ALA A 115 -9.13 -2.81 2.77
CA ALA A 115 -8.75 -2.45 1.41
C ALA A 115 -7.24 -2.25 1.19
N SER A 116 -6.38 -2.60 2.16
CA SER A 116 -4.92 -2.43 2.07
C SER A 116 -4.34 -3.14 0.85
N HIS A 117 -4.82 -4.34 0.53
CA HIS A 117 -4.41 -5.11 -0.66
C HIS A 117 -4.70 -4.40 -2.00
N LEU A 118 -5.65 -3.45 -2.04
CA LEU A 118 -5.89 -2.62 -3.23
C LEU A 118 -4.85 -1.51 -3.34
N SER A 119 -4.20 -1.16 -2.24
CA SER A 119 -3.26 -0.07 -2.12
C SER A 119 -1.82 -0.51 -2.39
N ALA A 120 -0.92 0.43 -2.68
CA ALA A 120 0.44 0.12 -3.12
C ALA A 120 1.25 1.41 -3.15
N GLY A 121 2.40 1.37 -2.47
CA GLY A 121 3.27 2.53 -2.30
C GLY A 121 4.70 2.08 -2.11
N VAL A 122 5.56 2.45 -3.06
CA VAL A 122 7.01 2.30 -2.96
C VAL A 122 7.62 3.62 -3.42
N SER A 123 8.72 4.04 -2.80
CA SER A 123 9.50 5.22 -3.21
C SER A 123 10.97 4.87 -3.36
N PHE A 124 11.58 5.32 -4.45
CA PHE A 124 13.03 5.34 -4.62
C PHE A 124 13.61 6.54 -3.84
N GLU A 125 14.49 6.25 -2.89
CA GLU A 125 15.08 7.23 -1.96
C GLU A 125 16.53 7.59 -2.28
N GLY A 126 17.04 7.18 -3.45
CA GLY A 126 18.42 7.40 -3.86
C GLY A 126 19.31 6.16 -3.74
N PHE A 127 20.62 6.36 -3.86
CA PHE A 127 21.62 5.30 -3.76
C PHE A 127 22.38 5.40 -2.44
N GLU A 128 22.69 4.26 -1.83
CA GLU A 128 23.58 4.20 -0.67
C GLU A 128 25.02 4.53 -1.08
N ASP A 129 25.73 5.21 -0.17
CA ASP A 129 27.18 5.48 -0.23
C ASP A 129 27.71 6.19 -1.48
N GLY A 130 26.83 6.80 -2.29
CA GLY A 130 27.20 7.55 -3.50
C GLY A 130 27.78 6.69 -4.64
N ALA A 131 27.92 5.37 -4.46
CA ALA A 131 28.54 4.46 -5.43
C ALA A 131 27.61 4.07 -6.60
N LEU A 132 26.33 4.48 -6.57
CA LEU A 132 25.30 4.16 -7.56
C LEU A 132 25.08 2.66 -7.80
N THR A 133 25.60 1.81 -6.92
CA THR A 133 25.51 0.35 -7.02
C THR A 133 24.39 -0.22 -6.17
N ARG A 134 23.90 0.52 -5.17
CA ARG A 134 22.88 0.04 -4.22
C ARG A 134 21.71 1.03 -4.16
N ALA A 135 20.61 0.70 -4.82
CA ALA A 135 19.42 1.54 -4.87
C ALA A 135 18.51 1.24 -3.67
N ARG A 136 18.08 2.29 -2.96
CA ARG A 136 17.25 2.20 -1.77
C ARG A 136 15.79 2.49 -2.08
N PHE A 137 14.91 1.61 -1.64
CA PHE A 137 13.47 1.71 -1.82
C PHE A 137 12.77 1.62 -0.47
N VAL A 138 11.80 2.49 -0.23
CA VAL A 138 10.96 2.45 0.97
C VAL A 138 9.55 2.02 0.57
N VAL A 139 9.02 1.01 1.25
CA VAL A 139 7.66 0.52 1.03
C VAL A 139 6.71 1.16 2.04
N HIS A 140 5.72 1.90 1.54
CA HIS A 140 4.73 2.63 2.35
C HIS A 140 3.40 1.89 2.45
N GLU A 141 3.06 1.08 1.44
CA GLU A 141 1.83 0.27 1.40
C GLU A 141 2.13 -1.03 0.64
N LEU A 142 1.76 -2.19 1.21
CA LEU A 142 1.82 -3.48 0.53
C LEU A 142 0.44 -3.80 -0.07
N GLY A 143 0.45 -4.08 -1.36
CA GLY A 143 -0.72 -4.54 -2.10
C GLY A 143 -0.51 -5.88 -2.76
N ASP A 144 -1.56 -6.37 -3.41
CA ASP A 144 -1.43 -7.49 -4.33
C ASP A 144 -0.41 -7.21 -5.46
N MET A 145 0.10 -8.26 -6.11
CA MET A 145 1.11 -8.11 -7.18
C MET A 145 0.66 -7.12 -8.27
N ARG A 146 -0.64 -7.08 -8.59
CA ARG A 146 -1.20 -6.17 -9.61
C ARG A 146 -1.19 -4.71 -9.13
N ALA A 147 -1.35 -4.47 -7.84
CA ALA A 147 -1.21 -3.17 -7.19
C ALA A 147 0.24 -2.68 -7.28
N MET A 148 1.19 -3.56 -6.95
CA MET A 148 2.60 -3.24 -6.73
C MET A 148 3.43 -3.14 -8.01
N ILE A 149 3.09 -3.90 -9.05
CA ILE A 149 3.89 -3.96 -10.29
C ILE A 149 4.10 -2.61 -10.97
N GLY A 150 3.07 -1.76 -11.01
CA GLY A 150 3.14 -0.42 -11.58
C GLY A 150 4.11 0.49 -10.81
N PRO A 151 3.87 0.74 -9.50
CA PRO A 151 4.78 1.48 -8.64
C PRO A 151 6.22 0.97 -8.67
N CYS A 152 6.45 -0.35 -8.57
CA CYS A 152 7.80 -0.92 -8.64
C CYS A 152 8.49 -0.65 -10.00
N CYS A 153 7.76 -0.75 -11.11
CA CYS A 153 8.30 -0.40 -12.42
C CYS A 153 8.74 1.07 -12.48
N VAL A 154 7.91 1.98 -11.96
CA VAL A 154 8.17 3.44 -12.01
C VAL A 154 9.36 3.79 -11.13
N GLU A 155 9.39 3.33 -9.88
CA GLU A 155 10.45 3.66 -8.95
C GLU A 155 11.80 3.07 -9.35
N LEU A 156 11.83 1.82 -9.84
CA LEU A 156 13.07 1.27 -10.39
C LEU A 156 13.52 2.03 -11.64
N ALA A 157 12.58 2.42 -12.52
CA ALA A 157 12.92 3.24 -13.68
C ALA A 157 13.52 4.58 -13.25
N ARG A 158 13.00 5.23 -12.20
CA ARG A 158 13.59 6.45 -11.61
C ARG A 158 15.02 6.18 -11.12
N ALA A 159 15.27 5.07 -10.44
CA ALA A 159 16.61 4.69 -10.00
C ALA A 159 17.58 4.56 -11.19
N LEU A 160 17.17 3.90 -12.27
CA LEU A 160 17.97 3.73 -13.48
C LEU A 160 18.21 5.06 -14.21
N VAL A 161 17.20 5.93 -14.27
CA VAL A 161 17.36 7.30 -14.82
C VAL A 161 18.37 8.08 -14.00
N HIS A 162 18.25 8.07 -12.67
CA HIS A 162 19.15 8.78 -11.77
C HIS A 162 20.59 8.30 -11.95
N ARG A 163 20.82 6.99 -11.96
CA ARG A 163 22.14 6.40 -12.21
C ARG A 163 22.71 6.81 -13.57
N ALA A 164 21.89 6.79 -14.63
CA ALA A 164 22.30 7.23 -15.96
C ALA A 164 22.60 8.74 -16.04
N GLN A 165 21.98 9.57 -15.18
CA GLN A 165 22.26 11.00 -15.08
C GLN A 165 23.58 11.28 -14.33
N GLN A 166 23.85 10.53 -13.26
CA GLN A 166 25.04 10.68 -12.40
C GLN A 166 26.34 10.18 -13.06
N GLY A 167 26.25 9.16 -13.92
CA GLY A 167 27.41 8.67 -14.68
C GLY A 167 28.01 9.69 -15.67
N ALA A 168 27.37 10.85 -15.85
CA ALA A 168 27.88 11.93 -16.70
C ALA A 168 28.91 12.79 -15.94
N PRO A 169 30.18 12.86 -16.39
CA PRO A 169 31.25 13.56 -15.67
C PRO A 169 30.97 15.05 -15.49
N GLY A 170 31.27 15.58 -14.29
CA GLY A 170 31.32 17.02 -13.99
C GLY A 170 29.98 17.68 -13.66
N ARG A 171 28.94 16.92 -13.27
CA ARG A 171 27.66 17.47 -12.82
C ARG A 171 27.54 17.44 -11.31
N ALA A 172 26.91 18.48 -10.75
CA ALA A 172 26.39 18.44 -9.38
C ALA A 172 25.37 17.30 -9.27
N GLU A 173 25.20 16.77 -8.06
CA GLU A 173 24.25 15.71 -7.76
C GLU A 173 22.85 16.09 -8.29
N PRO A 174 22.34 15.46 -9.37
CA PRO A 174 21.00 15.70 -9.87
C PRO A 174 19.95 15.44 -8.79
N ALA A 175 18.88 16.24 -8.80
CA ALA A 175 17.67 15.90 -8.06
C ALA A 175 17.17 14.51 -8.49
N LEU A 176 16.42 13.85 -7.60
CA LEU A 176 15.77 12.60 -7.95
C LEU A 176 14.83 12.80 -9.14
N PRO A 177 14.84 11.90 -10.15
CA PRO A 177 13.93 11.98 -11.28
C PRO A 177 12.47 12.01 -10.83
N SER A 178 11.61 12.68 -11.58
CA SER A 178 10.18 12.75 -11.24
C SER A 178 9.48 11.41 -11.49
N ALA A 179 8.28 11.22 -10.89
CA ALA A 179 7.45 10.06 -11.19
C ALA A 179 7.07 9.99 -12.68
N VAL A 180 6.87 11.14 -13.33
CA VAL A 180 6.63 11.23 -14.77
C VAL A 180 7.82 10.70 -15.56
N GLU A 181 9.04 11.12 -15.22
CA GLU A 181 10.26 10.57 -15.86
C GLU A 181 10.39 9.06 -15.65
N GLY A 182 10.03 8.56 -14.47
CA GLY A 182 9.94 7.12 -14.19
C GLY A 182 8.99 6.40 -15.14
N VAL A 183 7.74 6.88 -15.27
CA VAL A 183 6.75 6.32 -16.20
C VAL A 183 7.26 6.34 -17.65
N LEU A 184 7.85 7.45 -18.11
CA LEU A 184 8.42 7.56 -19.46
C LEU A 184 9.61 6.61 -19.68
N ALA A 185 10.42 6.37 -18.65
CA ALA A 185 11.51 5.41 -18.72
C ALA A 185 11.02 3.97 -18.81
N CYS A 186 9.93 3.59 -18.12
CA CYS A 186 9.32 2.26 -18.22
C CYS A 186 9.00 1.88 -19.68
N TYR A 187 8.55 2.85 -20.47
CA TYR A 187 8.28 2.68 -21.90
C TYR A 187 9.53 2.36 -22.73
N ALA A 188 10.67 2.99 -22.43
CA ALA A 188 11.95 2.70 -23.07
C ALA A 188 12.55 1.35 -22.62
N LEU A 189 12.31 0.95 -21.37
CA LEU A 189 12.82 -0.28 -20.76
C LEU A 189 11.99 -1.53 -21.09
N GLY A 190 10.82 -1.33 -21.72
CA GLY A 190 9.93 -2.41 -22.15
C GLY A 190 8.90 -2.87 -21.12
N TRP A 191 8.57 -2.02 -20.16
CA TRP A 191 7.50 -2.24 -19.18
C TRP A 191 6.22 -1.50 -19.53
N GLY A 192 6.11 -1.01 -20.78
CA GLY A 192 5.02 -0.15 -21.24
C GLY A 192 3.64 -0.74 -21.01
N VAL A 193 3.45 -2.05 -21.23
CA VAL A 193 2.14 -2.72 -21.01
C VAL A 193 1.76 -2.71 -19.53
N LEU A 194 2.69 -3.05 -18.64
CA LEU A 194 2.48 -3.09 -17.18
C LEU A 194 2.07 -1.71 -16.65
N VAL A 195 2.84 -0.66 -16.98
CA VAL A 195 2.53 0.70 -16.52
C VAL A 195 1.27 1.26 -17.14
N THR A 196 0.96 0.93 -18.41
CA THR A 196 -0.29 1.36 -19.05
C THR A 196 -1.52 0.75 -18.35
N ASN A 197 -1.45 -0.53 -17.96
CA ASN A 197 -2.49 -1.15 -17.14
C ASN A 197 -2.61 -0.47 -15.77
N ALA A 198 -1.49 -0.19 -15.11
CA ALA A 198 -1.48 0.45 -13.79
C ALA A 198 -2.04 1.90 -13.78
N CYS A 199 -2.03 2.60 -14.92
CA CYS A 199 -2.66 3.92 -15.09
C CYS A 199 -4.20 3.87 -15.11
N PHE A 200 -4.79 2.70 -15.37
CA PHE A 200 -6.24 2.50 -15.29
C PHE A 200 -6.55 1.05 -14.93
N ASP A 201 -6.66 0.84 -13.63
CA ASP A 201 -6.85 -0.45 -13.01
C ASP A 201 -7.99 -0.40 -11.98
N PRO A 202 -9.25 -0.29 -12.43
CA PRO A 202 -10.37 -0.21 -11.52
C PRO A 202 -10.49 -1.52 -10.73
N ARG A 203 -10.31 -1.41 -9.42
CA ARG A 203 -10.43 -2.50 -8.45
C ARG A 203 -11.40 -2.10 -7.36
N SER A 204 -12.15 -3.06 -6.84
CA SER A 204 -13.07 -2.84 -5.74
C SER A 204 -13.13 -4.06 -4.84
N VAL A 205 -13.23 -3.82 -3.54
CA VAL A 205 -13.47 -4.85 -2.53
C VAL A 205 -14.67 -4.43 -1.68
N GLY A 206 -15.47 -5.41 -1.28
CA GLY A 206 -16.57 -5.22 -0.36
C GLY A 206 -16.47 -6.22 0.78
N GLU A 207 -16.82 -5.77 1.99
CA GLU A 207 -16.87 -6.60 3.19
C GLU A 207 -18.19 -6.34 3.93
N ASP A 208 -18.83 -7.42 4.36
CA ASP A 208 -20.04 -7.36 5.19
C ASP A 208 -19.67 -7.55 6.65
N GLU A 209 -19.87 -6.52 7.47
CA GLU A 209 -19.69 -6.58 8.93
C GLU A 209 -21.05 -6.47 9.63
N GLY A 210 -21.64 -7.62 9.95
CA GLY A 210 -22.96 -7.70 10.58
C GLY A 210 -24.07 -7.21 9.66
N SER A 211 -24.61 -6.02 9.94
CA SER A 211 -25.65 -5.37 9.13
C SER A 211 -25.13 -4.22 8.26
N SER A 212 -23.81 -4.00 8.24
CA SER A 212 -23.17 -2.93 7.47
C SER A 212 -22.37 -3.56 6.33
N THR A 213 -22.46 -2.96 5.13
CA THR A 213 -21.63 -3.33 3.99
C THR A 213 -20.66 -2.19 3.74
N PHE A 214 -19.36 -2.49 3.75
CA PHE A 214 -18.30 -1.57 3.38
C PHE A 214 -17.85 -1.86 1.97
N SER A 215 -17.55 -0.80 1.21
CA SER A 215 -16.93 -0.96 -0.11
C SER A 215 -15.80 0.04 -0.25
N ALA A 216 -14.71 -0.42 -0.84
CA ALA A 216 -13.57 0.40 -1.23
C ALA A 216 -13.27 0.16 -2.70
N TRP A 217 -12.78 1.20 -3.37
CA TRP A 217 -12.44 1.13 -4.79
C TRP A 217 -11.20 1.97 -5.05
N ARG A 218 -10.33 1.46 -5.92
CA ARG A 218 -9.16 2.17 -6.44
C ARG A 218 -9.26 2.19 -7.94
N ARG A 219 -9.05 3.36 -8.55
CA ARG A 219 -9.17 3.53 -10.00
C ARG A 219 -7.86 3.22 -10.74
N ALA A 220 -6.73 3.47 -10.12
CA ALA A 220 -5.40 3.30 -10.70
C ALA A 220 -4.35 3.13 -9.60
N SER A 221 -3.25 2.46 -9.93
CA SER A 221 -2.06 2.38 -9.06
C SER A 221 -1.07 3.51 -9.36
N LEU A 222 -1.12 4.10 -10.56
CA LEU A 222 -0.26 5.20 -10.99
C LEU A 222 -1.06 6.45 -11.36
N SER A 223 -0.56 7.61 -10.96
CA SER A 223 -1.11 8.92 -11.31
C SER A 223 -0.60 9.42 -12.68
N PHE A 224 -1.00 8.75 -13.76
CA PHE A 224 -0.68 9.17 -15.13
C PHE A 224 -1.89 9.00 -16.07
N PRO A 225 -2.19 9.96 -16.99
CA PRO A 225 -3.38 9.89 -17.82
C PRO A 225 -3.41 8.64 -18.71
N PRO A 226 -4.44 7.78 -18.61
CA PRO A 226 -4.45 6.51 -19.32
C PRO A 226 -4.53 6.66 -20.84
N GLN A 227 -5.08 7.76 -21.34
CA GLN A 227 -5.11 8.07 -22.78
C GLN A 227 -3.68 8.34 -23.31
N LEU A 228 -2.87 9.07 -22.54
CA LEU A 228 -1.47 9.33 -22.90
C LEU A 228 -0.64 8.05 -22.78
N ALA A 229 -0.85 7.27 -21.72
CA ALA A 229 -0.19 5.97 -21.55
C ALA A 229 -0.46 5.02 -22.74
N ALA A 230 -1.72 4.87 -23.11
CA ALA A 230 -2.12 4.02 -24.23
C ALA A 230 -1.54 4.53 -25.57
N ARG A 231 -1.48 5.85 -25.76
CA ARG A 231 -0.90 6.48 -26.96
C ARG A 231 0.62 6.32 -27.03
N LEU A 232 1.33 6.44 -25.91
CA LEU A 232 2.78 6.16 -25.81
C LEU A 232 3.08 4.69 -26.15
N LEU A 233 2.31 3.76 -25.58
CA LEU A 233 2.45 2.33 -25.88
C LEU A 233 2.24 2.05 -27.38
N ALA A 234 1.20 2.63 -27.99
CA ALA A 234 0.92 2.48 -29.40
C ALA A 234 2.05 3.06 -30.29
N ALA A 235 2.60 4.22 -29.90
CA ALA A 235 3.72 4.84 -30.60
C ALA A 235 4.99 3.97 -30.56
N ILE A 236 5.30 3.37 -29.41
CA ILE A 236 6.45 2.47 -29.24
C ILE A 236 6.31 1.20 -30.07
N HIS A 237 5.13 0.56 -30.03
CA HIS A 237 4.88 -0.63 -30.84
C HIS A 237 4.99 -0.33 -32.34
N ARG A 238 4.46 0.81 -32.78
CA ARG A 238 4.56 1.26 -34.18
C ARG A 238 6.01 1.56 -34.57
N ALA A 239 6.72 2.39 -33.82
CA ALA A 239 8.08 2.80 -34.12
C ALA A 239 9.04 1.60 -34.18
N GLY A 240 8.83 0.63 -33.28
CA GLY A 240 9.64 -0.59 -33.14
C GLY A 240 9.21 -1.74 -34.04
N ARG A 241 8.20 -1.54 -34.90
CA ARG A 241 7.62 -2.59 -35.78
C ARG A 241 7.25 -3.88 -35.03
N ARG A 242 6.77 -3.74 -33.79
CA ARG A 242 6.46 -4.87 -32.90
C ARG A 242 5.08 -5.42 -33.21
N ASP A 243 4.92 -6.73 -33.10
CA ASP A 243 3.58 -7.29 -33.02
C ASP A 243 2.90 -6.80 -31.74
N ALA A 244 1.77 -6.12 -31.90
CA ALA A 244 0.99 -5.59 -30.78
C ALA A 244 -0.12 -6.58 -30.34
N SER A 245 -0.22 -7.77 -30.95
CA SER A 245 -1.24 -8.77 -30.59
C SER A 245 -1.10 -9.25 -29.13
N GLU A 246 0.13 -9.45 -28.66
CA GLU A 246 0.42 -9.86 -27.28
C GLU A 246 0.13 -8.74 -26.29
N ALA A 247 0.67 -7.54 -26.54
CA ALA A 247 0.38 -6.36 -25.73
C ALA A 247 -1.14 -6.11 -25.63
N ARG A 248 -1.85 -6.12 -26.76
CA ARG A 248 -3.30 -5.92 -26.80
C ARG A 248 -4.05 -6.97 -25.96
N ARG A 249 -3.66 -8.24 -26.02
CA ARG A 249 -4.28 -9.32 -25.21
C ARG A 249 -4.02 -9.14 -23.72
N ALA A 250 -2.87 -8.58 -23.36
CA ALA A 250 -2.46 -8.35 -21.97
C ALA A 250 -3.04 -7.06 -21.35
N LEU A 251 -3.46 -6.09 -22.18
CA LEU A 251 -4.11 -4.88 -21.68
C LEU A 251 -5.49 -5.16 -21.09
N ASN A 252 -5.80 -4.47 -19.99
CA ASN A 252 -7.12 -4.38 -19.38
C ASN A 252 -8.15 -3.92 -20.45
N PRO A 253 -9.42 -4.39 -20.42
CA PRO A 253 -10.39 -4.09 -21.48
C PRO A 253 -10.56 -2.60 -21.80
N ALA A 254 -10.64 -1.74 -20.78
CA ALA A 254 -10.78 -0.29 -20.96
C ALA A 254 -9.53 0.37 -21.56
N VAL A 255 -8.34 -0.06 -21.13
CA VAL A 255 -7.06 0.43 -21.68
C VAL A 255 -6.83 -0.06 -23.11
N ARG A 256 -7.26 -1.29 -23.40
CA ARG A 256 -7.21 -1.89 -24.74
C ARG A 256 -7.97 -1.05 -25.76
N GLU A 257 -9.14 -0.54 -25.41
CA GLU A 257 -9.91 0.33 -26.30
C GLU A 257 -9.16 1.64 -26.60
N LEU A 258 -8.60 2.29 -25.57
CA LEU A 258 -7.77 3.48 -25.74
C LEU A 258 -6.53 3.21 -26.62
N PHE A 259 -5.90 2.05 -26.43
CA PHE A 259 -4.75 1.62 -27.22
C PHE A 259 -5.13 1.37 -28.68
N ASP A 260 -6.25 0.69 -28.94
CA ASP A 260 -6.75 0.40 -30.29
C ASP A 260 -7.06 1.71 -31.05
N VAL A 261 -7.69 2.70 -30.39
CA VAL A 261 -7.94 4.03 -30.96
C VAL A 261 -6.65 4.79 -31.26
N ALA A 262 -5.71 4.82 -30.31
CA ALA A 262 -4.44 5.49 -30.49
C ALA A 262 -3.62 4.86 -31.62
N ARG A 263 -3.60 3.52 -31.69
CA ARG A 263 -2.92 2.76 -32.74
C ARG A 263 -3.52 3.04 -34.11
N ALA A 264 -4.84 3.01 -34.25
CA ALA A 264 -5.51 3.32 -35.52
C ALA A 264 -5.21 4.75 -36.00
N THR A 265 -5.15 5.71 -35.07
CA THR A 265 -4.79 7.10 -35.36
C THR A 265 -3.37 7.19 -35.91
N LEU A 266 -2.40 6.55 -35.25
CA LEU A 266 -1.01 6.53 -35.70
C LEU A 266 -0.86 5.76 -37.03
N GLU A 267 -1.64 4.69 -37.24
CA GLU A 267 -1.70 3.94 -38.50
C GLU A 267 -2.11 4.79 -39.70
N GLY A 268 -3.06 5.71 -39.52
CA GLY A 268 -3.46 6.68 -40.55
C GLY A 268 -2.33 7.59 -41.04
N GLU A 269 -1.24 7.76 -40.30
CA GLU A 269 -0.11 8.60 -40.68
C GLU A 269 0.88 7.92 -41.66
N GLY A 270 0.70 6.63 -41.93
CA GLY A 270 1.55 5.88 -42.87
C GLY A 270 3.04 5.81 -42.48
N ILE A 271 3.88 5.58 -43.49
CA ILE A 271 5.33 5.36 -43.32
C ILE A 271 6.06 6.61 -42.80
N GLU A 272 5.60 7.81 -43.19
CA GLU A 272 6.20 9.07 -42.74
C GLU A 272 5.99 9.29 -41.24
N GLY A 273 4.80 8.99 -40.72
CA GLY A 273 4.53 9.02 -39.28
C GLY A 273 5.40 8.02 -38.50
N GLU A 274 5.55 6.80 -39.01
CA GLU A 274 6.44 5.79 -38.41
C GLU A 274 7.91 6.26 -38.35
N ALA A 275 8.41 6.88 -39.43
CA ALA A 275 9.76 7.44 -39.48
C ALA A 275 9.92 8.65 -38.54
N ARG A 276 8.87 9.48 -38.38
CA ARG A 276 8.84 10.59 -37.43
C ARG A 276 8.95 10.08 -35.98
N LEU A 277 8.16 9.08 -35.62
CA LEU A 277 8.20 8.48 -34.28
C LEU A 277 9.59 7.91 -33.96
N ARG A 278 10.20 7.16 -34.88
CA ARG A 278 11.57 6.64 -34.69
C ARG A 278 12.60 7.75 -34.46
N ARG A 279 12.45 8.89 -35.14
CA ARG A 279 13.33 10.04 -34.98
C ARG A 279 13.18 10.67 -33.61
N GLN A 280 11.94 10.91 -33.15
CA GLN A 280 11.66 11.45 -31.82
C GLN A 280 12.18 10.52 -30.73
N LEU A 281 11.99 9.20 -30.88
CA LEU A 281 12.46 8.17 -29.97
C LEU A 281 13.98 7.90 -30.05
N ARG A 282 14.67 8.50 -31.02
CA ARG A 282 16.12 8.32 -31.24
C ARG A 282 16.56 6.88 -31.53
N TRP A 283 15.66 6.02 -32.02
CA TRP A 283 15.94 4.58 -32.21
C TRP A 283 16.80 4.26 -33.44
N GLY A 284 17.02 5.21 -34.35
CA GLY A 284 17.81 4.97 -35.56
C GLY A 284 17.12 4.05 -36.56
N ASP A 285 17.90 3.42 -37.44
CA ASP A 285 17.42 2.54 -38.51
C ASP A 285 17.10 1.13 -37.97
N PRO A 286 15.90 0.57 -38.22
CA PRO A 286 15.56 -0.81 -37.88
C PRO A 286 16.61 -1.86 -38.25
N ASP A 287 17.29 -1.68 -39.39
CA ASP A 287 18.28 -2.66 -39.87
C ASP A 287 19.59 -2.63 -39.04
N SER A 288 19.75 -1.61 -38.19
CA SER A 288 20.90 -1.45 -37.28
C SER A 288 20.64 -1.93 -35.85
N TRP A 289 19.41 -2.34 -35.54
CA TRP A 289 19.05 -2.75 -34.19
C TRP A 289 19.69 -4.09 -33.81
N PRO A 290 20.04 -4.29 -32.53
CA PRO A 290 20.47 -5.60 -32.06
C PRO A 290 19.35 -6.65 -32.23
N ALA A 291 19.70 -7.92 -32.22
CA ALA A 291 18.68 -8.96 -32.20
C ALA A 291 17.83 -8.85 -30.93
N ALA A 292 16.51 -8.95 -31.08
CA ALA A 292 15.62 -9.01 -29.92
C ALA A 292 15.92 -10.27 -29.09
N GLY A 293 16.30 -10.07 -27.83
CA GLY A 293 16.55 -11.15 -26.88
C GLY A 293 15.48 -11.16 -25.80
N LYS A 294 14.90 -12.33 -25.52
CA LYS A 294 14.12 -12.52 -24.30
C LYS A 294 15.12 -12.53 -23.13
N PRO A 295 14.95 -11.68 -22.11
CA PRO A 295 15.84 -11.72 -20.95
C PRO A 295 15.75 -13.09 -20.27
N VAL A 296 16.90 -13.62 -19.90
CA VAL A 296 16.98 -14.83 -19.08
C VAL A 296 16.71 -14.38 -17.64
N LEU A 297 15.52 -14.69 -17.15
CA LEU A 297 15.11 -14.39 -15.78
C LEU A 297 15.34 -15.65 -14.95
N ASP A 298 16.61 -15.92 -14.63
CA ASP A 298 16.96 -17.02 -13.71
C ASP A 298 16.27 -16.84 -12.36
N GLU A 299 16.11 -17.96 -11.64
CA GLU A 299 15.59 -17.97 -10.27
C GLU A 299 16.40 -16.99 -9.39
N LEU A 300 15.70 -16.22 -8.57
CA LEU A 300 16.36 -15.37 -7.59
C LEU A 300 16.90 -16.26 -6.48
N VAL A 301 18.10 -15.96 -6.01
CA VAL A 301 18.67 -16.60 -4.84
C VAL A 301 18.28 -15.74 -3.64
N PHE A 302 17.62 -16.38 -2.68
CA PHE A 302 17.31 -15.82 -1.37
C PHE A 302 18.63 -15.56 -0.62
N ASP A 303 18.80 -14.35 -0.08
CA ASP A 303 20.05 -13.89 0.55
C ASP A 303 19.85 -13.29 1.94
N GLU A 304 20.95 -12.82 2.56
CA GLU A 304 20.94 -12.24 3.92
C GLU A 304 20.03 -11.01 4.05
N GLU A 305 19.79 -10.27 2.96
CA GLU A 305 18.86 -9.14 3.00
C GLU A 305 17.41 -9.61 3.05
N ASP A 306 17.09 -10.72 2.37
CA ASP A 306 15.77 -11.32 2.46
C ASP A 306 15.50 -11.85 3.88
N GLU A 307 16.50 -12.44 4.55
CA GLU A 307 16.41 -12.81 5.97
C GLU A 307 16.15 -11.60 6.87
N ALA A 308 16.83 -10.48 6.63
CA ALA A 308 16.63 -9.24 7.38
C ALA A 308 15.23 -8.66 7.17
N LEU A 309 14.69 -8.75 5.95
CA LEU A 309 13.32 -8.32 5.65
C LEU A 309 12.27 -9.18 6.37
N LEU A 310 12.43 -10.51 6.37
CA LEU A 310 11.53 -11.39 7.13
C LEU A 310 11.56 -11.08 8.63
N ALA A 311 12.74 -10.82 9.19
CA ALA A 311 12.89 -10.43 10.59
C ALA A 311 12.20 -9.08 10.88
N ALA A 312 12.32 -8.11 9.98
CA ALA A 312 11.64 -6.82 10.11
C ALA A 312 10.10 -6.96 10.04
N GLU A 313 9.58 -7.86 9.21
CA GLU A 313 8.14 -8.17 9.14
C GLU A 313 7.64 -8.87 10.42
N GLU A 314 8.38 -9.84 10.93
CA GLU A 314 8.06 -10.50 12.20
C GLU A 314 8.04 -9.49 13.37
N GLU A 315 9.03 -8.60 13.43
CA GLU A 315 9.08 -7.52 14.43
C GLU A 315 7.87 -6.59 14.30
N ARG A 316 7.51 -6.19 13.08
CA ARG A 316 6.32 -5.37 12.82
C ARG A 316 5.04 -6.07 13.28
N GLU A 317 4.86 -7.35 12.96
CA GLU A 317 3.70 -8.11 13.42
C GLU A 317 3.63 -8.17 14.95
N GLU A 318 4.77 -8.34 15.63
CA GLU A 318 4.84 -8.30 17.08
C GLU A 318 4.43 -6.93 17.64
N GLN A 319 4.89 -5.84 17.02
CA GLN A 319 4.52 -4.47 17.38
C GLN A 319 3.02 -4.22 17.17
N LEU A 320 2.43 -4.68 16.06
CA LEU A 320 0.99 -4.58 15.80
C LEU A 320 0.16 -5.39 16.80
N ARG A 321 0.64 -6.56 17.23
CA ARG A 321 0.00 -7.34 18.29
C ARG A 321 0.06 -6.64 19.65
N GLN A 322 1.03 -5.74 19.85
CA GLN A 322 1.24 -5.02 21.11
C GLN A 322 1.29 -3.49 20.90
N PRO A 323 0.17 -2.86 20.50
CA PRO A 323 0.16 -1.45 20.05
C PRO A 323 0.51 -0.42 21.14
N ASN A 324 0.57 -0.84 22.41
CA ASN A 324 0.83 0.00 23.56
C ASN A 324 2.15 -0.33 24.28
N VAL A 325 3.07 -1.10 23.68
CA VAL A 325 4.39 -1.36 24.32
C VAL A 325 5.03 -0.04 24.76
N GLY A 326 5.39 0.04 26.04
CA GLY A 326 6.00 1.22 26.65
C GLY A 326 5.06 2.38 26.96
N ARG A 327 3.81 2.37 26.48
CA ARG A 327 2.81 3.41 26.76
C ARG A 327 2.10 3.16 28.09
N PRO A 328 1.75 4.20 28.86
CA PRO A 328 1.00 4.06 30.09
C PRO A 328 -0.44 3.61 29.80
N VAL A 329 -0.88 2.56 30.48
CA VAL A 329 -2.27 2.10 30.53
C VAL A 329 -2.71 2.00 31.99
N PHE A 330 -4.02 1.96 32.21
CA PHE A 330 -4.60 1.92 33.55
C PHE A 330 -5.40 0.64 33.72
N ARG A 331 -5.51 0.21 34.97
CA ARG A 331 -6.41 -0.88 35.37
C ARG A 331 -7.81 -0.31 35.56
N ALA A 332 -8.67 -0.49 34.56
CA ALA A 332 -10.07 -0.13 34.67
C ALA A 332 -10.83 -1.18 35.52
N ARG A 333 -11.59 -0.72 36.51
CA ARG A 333 -12.40 -1.58 37.39
C ARG A 333 -13.90 -1.27 37.24
N PRO A 334 -14.49 -1.49 36.06
CA PRO A 334 -15.88 -1.14 35.81
C PRO A 334 -16.81 -1.87 36.78
N THR A 335 -17.72 -1.13 37.41
CA THR A 335 -18.72 -1.71 38.30
C THR A 335 -19.70 -2.57 37.51
N ARG A 336 -19.80 -3.86 37.81
CA ARG A 336 -20.79 -4.77 37.20
C ARG A 336 -22.14 -4.77 37.91
N GLY A 337 -22.35 -3.87 38.87
CA GLY A 337 -23.57 -3.79 39.68
C GLY A 337 -24.84 -3.72 38.85
N ARG A 338 -24.86 -2.98 37.73
CA ARG A 338 -26.05 -2.91 36.85
C ARG A 338 -26.41 -4.28 36.24
N TYR A 339 -25.43 -5.00 35.73
CA TYR A 339 -25.63 -6.35 35.17
C TYR A 339 -25.99 -7.35 36.27
N GLY A 340 -25.30 -7.28 37.41
CA GLY A 340 -25.61 -8.10 38.58
C GLY A 340 -27.04 -7.90 39.06
N GLY A 341 -27.53 -6.65 39.09
CA GLY A 341 -28.90 -6.34 39.47
C GLY A 341 -29.94 -6.83 38.46
N LEU A 342 -29.68 -6.71 37.17
CA LEU A 342 -30.56 -7.28 36.13
C LEU A 342 -30.66 -8.81 36.24
N ILE A 343 -29.52 -9.50 36.35
CA ILE A 343 -29.48 -10.97 36.49
C ILE A 343 -30.16 -11.38 37.81
N GLY A 344 -29.85 -10.70 38.91
CA GLY A 344 -30.44 -10.96 40.23
C GLY A 344 -31.97 -10.79 40.23
N GLY A 345 -32.49 -9.76 39.56
CA GLY A 345 -33.92 -9.55 39.38
C GLY A 345 -34.59 -10.67 38.56
N LEU A 346 -34.00 -11.02 37.41
CA LEU A 346 -34.50 -12.11 36.54
C LEU A 346 -34.50 -13.46 37.26
N VAL A 347 -33.42 -13.81 37.96
CA VAL A 347 -33.34 -15.05 38.74
C VAL A 347 -34.39 -15.07 39.85
N ALA A 348 -34.55 -13.98 40.59
CA ALA A 348 -35.57 -13.90 41.64
C ALA A 348 -37.00 -14.04 41.10
N GLU A 349 -37.27 -13.53 39.90
CA GLU A 349 -38.57 -13.65 39.23
C GLU A 349 -38.85 -15.07 38.73
N VAL A 350 -37.86 -15.75 38.14
CA VAL A 350 -38.00 -17.14 37.67
C VAL A 350 -38.19 -18.12 38.82
N PHE A 351 -37.43 -17.98 39.90
CA PHE A 351 -37.50 -18.88 41.06
C PHE A 351 -38.55 -18.48 42.10
N GLY A 352 -39.11 -17.27 42.00
CA GLY A 352 -40.16 -16.74 42.87
C GLY A 352 -41.57 -17.24 42.55
N TRP A 353 -41.76 -18.52 42.22
CA TRP A 353 -43.07 -19.10 41.89
C TRP A 353 -44.06 -19.04 43.08
N GLY A 354 -44.88 -17.98 43.10
CA GLY A 354 -45.99 -17.75 44.02
C GLY A 354 -46.64 -16.39 43.78
N LEU A 355 -47.86 -16.40 43.25
CA LEU A 355 -48.53 -15.36 42.45
C LEU A 355 -48.84 -13.99 43.10
N VAL A 356 -48.24 -13.60 44.24
CA VAL A 356 -48.65 -12.36 44.95
C VAL A 356 -47.51 -11.40 45.31
N ASP A 357 -46.23 -11.79 45.26
CA ASP A 357 -45.10 -10.91 45.62
C ASP A 357 -43.98 -10.80 44.55
N ALA A 358 -44.28 -11.06 43.29
CA ALA A 358 -43.29 -11.04 42.20
C ALA A 358 -42.54 -9.69 42.08
N LEU A 359 -43.25 -8.57 42.30
CA LEU A 359 -42.64 -7.24 42.31
C LEU A 359 -41.66 -7.02 43.47
N GLY A 360 -41.99 -7.53 44.67
CA GLY A 360 -41.12 -7.41 45.85
C GLY A 360 -39.86 -8.24 45.73
N LEU A 361 -40.00 -9.51 45.31
CA LEU A 361 -38.90 -10.45 45.15
C LEU A 361 -37.93 -10.03 44.05
N GLY A 362 -38.43 -9.55 42.90
CA GLY A 362 -37.57 -9.04 41.82
C GLY A 362 -36.72 -7.83 42.26
N THR A 363 -37.29 -6.91 43.04
CA THR A 363 -36.58 -5.73 43.53
C THR A 363 -35.49 -6.10 44.53
N VAL A 364 -35.81 -7.00 45.47
CA VAL A 364 -34.83 -7.51 46.46
C VAL A 364 -33.72 -8.30 45.77
N GLY A 365 -34.07 -9.20 44.84
CA GLY A 365 -33.11 -9.94 44.02
C GLY A 365 -32.21 -9.02 43.21
N GLY A 366 -32.76 -7.95 42.64
CA GLY A 366 -31.99 -6.95 41.91
C GLY A 366 -31.04 -6.14 42.80
N LEU A 367 -31.45 -5.77 44.02
CA LEU A 367 -30.57 -5.09 44.97
C LEU A 367 -29.42 -5.99 45.45
N ILE A 368 -29.71 -7.25 45.75
CA ILE A 368 -28.69 -8.25 46.13
C ILE A 368 -27.74 -8.49 44.96
N GLY A 369 -28.27 -8.70 43.76
CA GLY A 369 -27.49 -8.87 42.54
C GLY A 369 -26.61 -7.65 42.24
N TRP A 370 -27.13 -6.44 42.47
CA TRP A 370 -26.37 -5.20 42.32
C TRP A 370 -25.24 -5.10 43.34
N ALA A 371 -25.51 -5.40 44.61
CA ALA A 371 -24.51 -5.40 45.68
C ALA A 371 -23.38 -6.39 45.37
N ILE A 372 -23.71 -7.64 45.02
CA ILE A 372 -22.73 -8.67 44.65
C ILE A 372 -21.97 -8.25 43.38
N GLY A 373 -22.67 -7.80 42.34
CA GLY A 373 -22.05 -7.35 41.08
C GLY A 373 -21.15 -6.12 41.25
N SER A 374 -21.40 -5.29 42.27
CA SER A 374 -20.54 -4.14 42.60
C SER A 374 -19.24 -4.54 43.30
N GLN A 375 -19.24 -5.69 43.99
CA GLN A 375 -18.07 -6.26 44.66
C GLN A 375 -17.18 -7.06 43.70
N ILE A 376 -17.76 -7.72 42.69
CA ILE A 376 -17.00 -8.46 41.67
C ILE A 376 -16.49 -7.48 40.62
N ARG A 377 -15.34 -6.85 40.89
CA ARG A 377 -14.66 -5.96 39.95
C ARG A 377 -13.60 -6.72 39.17
N GLY A 378 -13.91 -7.00 37.90
CA GLY A 378 -12.88 -7.43 36.95
C GLY A 378 -11.91 -6.29 36.70
N SER A 379 -10.62 -6.60 36.63
CA SER A 379 -9.61 -5.66 36.13
C SER A 379 -9.51 -5.82 34.62
N LEU A 380 -9.70 -4.74 33.89
CA LEU A 380 -9.54 -4.68 32.43
C LEU A 380 -8.46 -3.66 32.09
N CYS A 381 -7.79 -3.83 30.95
CA CYS A 381 -6.99 -2.77 30.37
C CYS A 381 -7.90 -1.56 30.06
N SER A 382 -7.47 -0.36 30.43
CA SER A 382 -8.22 0.88 30.17
C SER A 382 -8.21 1.29 28.70
N ASP A 383 -7.22 0.83 27.95
CA ASP A 383 -7.06 1.16 26.54
C ASP A 383 -8.30 0.72 25.73
N PRO A 384 -8.96 1.64 25.00
CA PRO A 384 -10.20 1.35 24.26
C PRO A 384 -10.06 0.28 23.18
N SER A 385 -8.89 0.16 22.55
CA SER A 385 -8.59 -0.87 21.54
C SER A 385 -8.32 -2.24 22.16
N CYS A 386 -7.74 -2.29 23.37
CA CYS A 386 -7.38 -3.54 24.03
C CYS A 386 -8.54 -4.15 24.83
N GLY A 387 -9.02 -3.46 25.89
CA GLY A 387 -10.10 -3.91 26.78
C GLY A 387 -9.94 -5.29 27.45
N LYS A 388 -8.83 -6.01 27.27
CA LYS A 388 -8.67 -7.40 27.74
C LYS A 388 -8.51 -7.49 29.27
N PRO A 389 -8.88 -8.63 29.90
CA PRO A 389 -8.68 -8.85 31.33
C PRO A 389 -7.22 -8.72 31.76
N LEU A 390 -6.99 -8.02 32.87
CA LEU A 390 -5.67 -7.84 33.47
C LEU A 390 -5.54 -8.67 34.75
N PRO A 391 -4.50 -9.54 34.88
CA PRO A 391 -4.13 -10.16 36.15
C PRO A 391 -3.90 -9.10 37.23
N LEU A 392 -4.20 -9.39 38.50
CA LEU A 392 -4.16 -8.40 39.60
C LEU A 392 -2.77 -7.80 39.86
N ASP A 393 -1.73 -8.56 39.56
CA ASP A 393 -0.31 -8.25 39.79
C ASP A 393 0.43 -7.85 38.49
N ALA A 394 -0.27 -7.82 37.36
CA ALA A 394 0.31 -7.43 36.08
C ALA A 394 0.81 -5.97 36.11
N LYS A 395 2.12 -5.81 35.90
CA LYS A 395 2.79 -4.50 35.70
C LYS A 395 2.74 -4.05 34.25
N THR A 396 2.53 -4.98 33.33
CA THR A 396 2.36 -4.76 31.89
C THR A 396 1.15 -5.54 31.42
N CYS A 397 0.38 -4.98 30.49
CA CYS A 397 -0.75 -5.65 29.87
C CYS A 397 -0.23 -6.76 28.96
N PRO A 398 -0.59 -8.05 29.19
CA PRO A 398 -0.09 -9.16 28.39
C PRO A 398 -0.63 -9.18 26.95
N SER A 399 -1.61 -8.33 26.64
CA SER A 399 -2.20 -8.27 25.31
C SER A 399 -1.78 -7.07 24.46
N CYS A 400 -1.54 -5.89 25.05
CA CYS A 400 -1.15 -4.71 24.27
C CYS A 400 0.24 -4.19 24.63
N GLY A 401 0.93 -4.81 25.59
CA GLY A 401 2.27 -4.37 26.02
C GLY A 401 2.29 -3.13 26.93
N GLY A 402 1.15 -2.45 27.12
CA GLY A 402 1.05 -1.23 27.94
C GLY A 402 1.53 -1.39 29.38
N ILE A 403 2.23 -0.38 29.90
CA ILE A 403 2.70 -0.33 31.29
C ILE A 403 1.54 0.08 32.19
N VAL A 404 1.18 -0.75 33.17
CA VAL A 404 0.08 -0.48 34.09
C VAL A 404 0.55 0.51 35.16
N VAL A 405 0.16 1.78 35.03
CA VAL A 405 0.65 2.87 35.90
C VAL A 405 -0.31 3.24 37.04
N GLY A 406 -1.57 2.81 36.96
CA GLY A 406 -2.57 3.14 37.99
C GLY A 406 -3.89 2.39 37.83
N GLU A 407 -4.86 2.77 38.65
CA GLU A 407 -6.22 2.23 38.61
C GLU A 407 -7.23 3.35 38.33
N ILE A 408 -8.23 3.07 37.50
CA ILE A 408 -9.34 3.97 37.20
C ILE A 408 -10.67 3.23 37.35
N ASP A 409 -11.75 3.95 37.62
CA ASP A 409 -13.06 3.34 37.83
C ASP A 409 -13.67 2.81 36.53
N SER A 410 -13.36 3.43 35.39
CA SER A 410 -13.91 3.08 34.08
C SER A 410 -12.93 3.35 32.95
N ALA A 411 -12.96 2.51 31.90
CA ALA A 411 -12.16 2.72 30.68
C ALA A 411 -12.46 4.08 30.00
N LYS A 412 -13.63 4.68 30.25
CA LYS A 412 -13.97 6.03 29.75
C LYS A 412 -13.11 7.14 30.34
N GLN A 413 -12.52 6.93 31.51
CA GLN A 413 -11.62 7.87 32.18
C GLN A 413 -10.17 7.74 31.68
N HIS A 414 -9.93 6.90 30.66
CA HIS A 414 -8.57 6.63 30.19
C HIS A 414 -7.83 7.90 29.73
N LEU A 415 -8.49 8.77 28.94
CA LEU A 415 -7.87 9.99 28.43
C LEU A 415 -7.57 11.00 29.55
N GLU A 416 -8.53 11.22 30.45
CA GLU A 416 -8.34 12.10 31.62
C GLU A 416 -7.20 11.60 32.52
N ALA A 417 -7.13 10.29 32.76
CA ALA A 417 -6.05 9.69 33.55
C ALA A 417 -4.68 9.77 32.84
N LEU A 418 -4.68 9.70 31.51
CA LEU A 418 -3.46 9.84 30.69
C LEU A 418 -2.92 11.27 30.77
N GLU A 419 -3.79 12.27 30.61
CA GLU A 419 -3.47 13.70 30.78
C GLU A 419 -2.91 13.96 32.19
N GLU A 420 -3.56 13.45 33.25
CA GLU A 420 -3.06 13.58 34.62
C GLU A 420 -1.68 12.92 34.85
N TYR A 421 -1.39 11.81 34.16
CA TYR A 421 -0.12 11.12 34.27
C TYR A 421 1.01 11.90 33.58
N GLU A 422 0.74 12.46 32.40
CA GLU A 422 1.67 13.31 31.65
C GLU A 422 2.02 14.58 32.44
N ASP A 423 1.03 15.26 33.01
CA ASP A 423 1.21 16.46 33.85
C ASP A 423 2.13 16.20 35.06
N ARG A 424 2.02 15.01 35.68
CA ARG A 424 2.89 14.63 36.82
C ARG A 424 4.31 14.30 36.38
N GLY A 425 4.48 13.73 35.18
CA GLY A 425 5.79 13.42 34.61
C GLY A 425 6.62 14.67 34.35
N GLU A 426 6.00 15.71 33.79
CA GLU A 426 6.68 16.99 33.51
C GLU A 426 7.16 17.67 34.79
N GLN A 427 6.32 17.69 35.84
CA GLN A 427 6.64 18.30 37.14
C GLN A 427 7.76 17.57 37.90
N GLY A 428 7.99 16.29 37.64
CA GLY A 428 9.06 15.50 38.25
C GLY A 428 10.42 15.61 37.54
N SER A 429 10.48 16.28 36.39
CA SER A 429 11.69 16.40 35.55
C SER A 429 12.36 17.79 35.60
N LEU A 430 11.74 18.75 36.29
CA LEU A 430 12.26 20.10 36.58
C LEU A 430 13.02 20.12 37.92
#